data_AF-A0A9E3N8B9-F1
#
_entry.id   AF-A0A9E3N8B9-F1
#
_cell.length_a   1.000
_cell.length_b   1.000
_cell.length_c   1.000
_cell.angle_alpha   90.00
_cell.angle_beta   90.00
_cell.angle_gamma   90.00
#
_symmetry.space_group_name_H-M   'P 1'
#
loop_
_entity.id
_entity.type
_entity.pdbx_description
1 polymer ?
#
loop_
_entity_poly.entity_id
_entity_poly.type
_entity_poly.pdbx_seq_one_letter_code
_entity_poly.pdbx_strand_id
1 'polypeptide(L)'
;MDELLRYYEEELGLFGQFAREFRARYPKPASDLHVAGDAWDDPGVARLIQSVALLSARINKRLDDDYPKFTEALLDSLYPHYLRPLPSYSVVQVGYRAPAEVPENPFVLARGT
;
A
#
# COMPACT_ATOMS: atom_id res chain seq x y z
N MET A 1 7.09 -13.91 0.55
CA MET A 1 6.27 -15.15 0.55
C MET A 1 5.44 -15.24 1.80
N ASP A 2 6.00 -14.93 2.97
CA ASP A 2 5.29 -14.90 4.26
C ASP A 2 4.06 -13.99 4.25
N GLU A 3 4.14 -12.84 3.57
CA GLU A 3 3.01 -11.93 3.45
C GLU A 3 1.85 -12.51 2.60
N LEU A 4 2.16 -13.29 1.55
CA LEU A 4 1.14 -13.91 0.70
C LEU A 4 0.38 -15.02 1.43
N LEU A 5 1.05 -15.71 2.35
CA LEU A 5 0.43 -16.74 3.19
C LEU A 5 -0.70 -16.13 4.04
N ARG A 6 -0.46 -14.96 4.65
CA ARG A 6 -1.49 -14.23 5.41
C ARG A 6 -2.73 -13.95 4.55
N TYR A 7 -2.56 -13.33 3.38
CA TYR A 7 -3.68 -13.06 2.47
C TYR A 7 -4.39 -14.35 2.06
N TYR A 8 -3.65 -15.43 1.80
CA TYR A 8 -4.23 -16.72 1.44
C TYR A 8 -5.09 -17.32 2.56
N GLU A 9 -4.62 -17.28 3.81
CA GLU A 9 -5.36 -17.74 4.98
C GLU A 9 -6.61 -16.89 5.24
N GLU A 10 -6.50 -15.56 5.06
CA GLU A 10 -7.63 -14.64 5.12
C GLU A 10 -8.69 -14.96 4.06
N GLU A 11 -8.29 -15.16 2.79
CA GLU A 11 -9.19 -15.55 1.70
C GLU A 11 -9.87 -16.90 1.95
N LEU A 12 -9.15 -17.89 2.47
CA LEU A 12 -9.74 -19.17 2.86
C LEU A 12 -10.78 -19.01 3.99
N GLY A 13 -10.46 -18.17 4.98
CA GLY A 13 -11.38 -17.83 6.07
C GLY A 13 -12.65 -17.15 5.56
N LEU A 14 -12.51 -16.18 4.66
CA LEU A 14 -13.63 -15.49 4.00
C LEU A 14 -14.49 -16.47 3.19
N PHE A 15 -13.86 -17.36 2.44
CA PHE A 15 -14.58 -18.37 1.66
C PHE A 15 -15.41 -19.28 2.57
N GLY A 16 -14.86 -19.70 3.71
CA GLY A 16 -15.59 -20.48 4.72
C GLY A 16 -16.78 -19.71 5.29
N GLN A 17 -16.60 -18.42 5.61
CA GLN A 17 -17.70 -17.55 6.07
C GLN A 17 -18.82 -17.43 5.04
N PHE A 18 -18.48 -17.16 3.77
CA PHE A 18 -19.46 -17.07 2.69
C PHE A 18 -20.16 -18.40 2.42
N ALA A 19 -19.45 -19.52 2.49
CA ALA A 19 -20.03 -20.84 2.31
C ALA A 19 -21.08 -21.14 3.39
N ARG A 20 -20.80 -20.79 4.66
CA ARG A 20 -21.77 -20.91 5.77
C ARG A 20 -22.99 -20.03 5.56
N GLU A 21 -22.79 -18.76 5.21
CA GLU A 21 -23.89 -17.82 4.96
C GLU A 21 -24.76 -18.28 3.77
N PHE A 22 -24.12 -18.69 2.67
CA PHE A 22 -24.79 -19.19 1.48
C PHE A 22 -25.67 -20.40 1.80
N ARG A 23 -25.15 -21.35 2.59
CA ARG A 23 -25.90 -22.53 3.02
C ARG A 23 -27.08 -22.16 3.93
N ALA A 24 -26.89 -21.23 4.87
CA ALA A 24 -27.96 -20.78 5.74
C ALA A 24 -29.10 -20.10 4.97
N ARG A 25 -28.76 -19.33 3.93
CA ARG A 25 -29.72 -18.57 3.12
C ARG A 25 -30.37 -19.41 2.02
N TYR A 26 -29.64 -20.36 1.43
CA TYR A 26 -30.08 -21.18 0.30
C TYR A 26 -29.80 -22.67 0.54
N PRO A 27 -30.58 -23.34 1.41
CA PRO A 27 -30.32 -24.73 1.78
C PRO A 27 -30.43 -25.72 0.61
N LYS A 28 -31.35 -25.49 -0.33
CA LYS A 28 -31.55 -26.36 -1.51
C LYS A 28 -30.32 -26.35 -2.44
N PRO A 29 -29.88 -25.21 -3.01
CA PRO A 29 -28.65 -25.17 -3.81
C PRO A 29 -27.39 -25.60 -3.07
N ALA A 30 -27.26 -25.28 -1.78
CA ALA A 30 -26.09 -25.67 -1.00
C ALA A 30 -25.99 -27.18 -0.76
N SER A 31 -27.14 -27.87 -0.70
CA SER A 31 -27.19 -29.33 -0.65
C SER A 31 -26.71 -29.95 -1.96
N ASP A 32 -27.10 -29.39 -3.10
CA ASP A 32 -26.67 -29.86 -4.42
C ASP A 32 -25.15 -29.67 -4.63
N LEU A 33 -24.58 -28.63 -4.01
CA LEU A 33 -23.15 -28.33 -4.07
C LEU A 33 -22.31 -29.09 -3.01
N HIS A 34 -22.95 -29.94 -2.18
CA HIS A 34 -22.30 -30.69 -1.10
C HIS A 34 -21.44 -29.83 -0.16
N VAL A 35 -21.92 -28.62 0.20
CA VAL A 35 -21.18 -27.73 1.11
C VAL A 35 -21.28 -28.25 2.56
N ALA A 36 -20.27 -28.98 3.02
CA ALA A 36 -20.21 -29.59 4.35
C ALA A 36 -19.61 -28.65 5.41
N GLY A 37 -20.29 -27.55 5.72
CA GLY A 37 -19.86 -26.64 6.79
C GLY A 37 -18.57 -25.90 6.44
N ASP A 38 -17.52 -26.07 7.26
CA ASP A 38 -16.22 -25.40 7.09
C ASP A 38 -15.23 -26.19 6.23
N ALA A 39 -15.56 -27.43 5.88
CA ALA A 39 -14.73 -28.32 5.08
C ALA A 39 -15.48 -28.81 3.84
N TRP A 40 -14.74 -29.16 2.80
CA TRP A 40 -15.29 -29.66 1.55
C TRP A 40 -15.04 -31.16 1.51
N ASP A 41 -16.11 -31.94 1.34
CA ASP A 41 -16.04 -33.41 1.35
C ASP A 41 -15.21 -33.95 0.17
N ASP A 42 -15.17 -33.24 -0.95
CA ASP A 42 -14.38 -33.61 -2.13
C ASP A 42 -12.98 -32.95 -2.11
N PRO A 43 -11.89 -33.74 -2.09
CA PRO A 43 -10.52 -33.23 -2.18
C PRO A 43 -10.23 -32.41 -3.45
N GLY A 44 -10.92 -32.68 -4.55
CA GLY A 44 -10.78 -31.92 -5.80
C GLY A 44 -11.38 -30.52 -5.68
N VAL A 45 -12.59 -30.42 -5.09
CA VAL A 45 -13.25 -29.13 -4.82
C VAL A 45 -12.45 -28.33 -3.81
N ALA A 46 -11.93 -28.97 -2.76
CA ALA A 46 -11.05 -28.33 -1.78
C ALA A 46 -9.81 -27.70 -2.44
N ARG A 47 -9.15 -28.42 -3.37
CA ARG A 47 -7.99 -27.87 -4.11
C ARG A 47 -8.37 -26.74 -5.05
N LEU A 48 -9.55 -26.81 -5.68
CA LEU A 48 -10.04 -25.74 -6.54
C LEU A 48 -10.26 -24.47 -5.74
N ILE A 49 -10.87 -24.58 -4.56
CA ILE A 49 -11.09 -23.45 -3.65
C ILE A 49 -9.78 -22.89 -3.15
N GLN A 50 -8.83 -23.74 -2.74
CA GLN A 50 -7.47 -23.31 -2.40
C GLN A 50 -6.80 -22.58 -3.58
N SER A 51 -6.97 -23.07 -4.80
CA SER A 51 -6.39 -22.42 -5.99
C SER A 51 -7.03 -21.04 -6.25
N VAL A 52 -8.34 -20.91 -6.06
CA VAL A 52 -9.07 -19.63 -6.20
C VAL A 52 -8.72 -18.66 -5.08
N ALA A 53 -8.60 -19.15 -3.85
CA ALA A 53 -8.16 -18.35 -2.70
C ALA A 53 -6.73 -17.83 -2.93
N LEU A 54 -5.83 -18.65 -3.48
CA LEU A 54 -4.48 -18.22 -3.84
C LEU A 54 -4.50 -17.15 -4.94
N LEU A 55 -5.36 -17.28 -5.95
CA LEU A 55 -5.50 -16.26 -6.99
C LEU A 55 -6.03 -14.94 -6.43
N SER A 56 -7.05 -15.01 -5.57
CA SER A 56 -7.67 -13.85 -4.93
C SER A 56 -6.69 -13.15 -3.99
N ALA A 57 -5.94 -13.91 -3.20
CA ALA A 57 -4.89 -13.40 -2.32
C ALA A 57 -3.80 -12.64 -3.09
N ARG A 58 -3.42 -13.12 -4.28
CA ARG A 58 -2.47 -12.40 -5.15
C ARG A 58 -3.03 -11.09 -5.68
N ILE A 59 -4.33 -11.05 -5.99
CA ILE A 59 -5.01 -9.83 -6.46
C ILE A 59 -5.11 -8.82 -5.32
N ASN A 60 -5.59 -9.24 -4.14
CA ASN A 60 -5.73 -8.36 -2.98
C ASN A 60 -4.38 -7.82 -2.51
N LYS A 61 -3.35 -8.66 -2.43
CA LYS A 61 -1.99 -8.18 -2.17
C LYS A 61 -1.56 -7.11 -3.18
N ARG A 62 -1.79 -7.35 -4.47
CA ARG A 62 -1.41 -6.39 -5.51
C ARG A 62 -2.17 -5.07 -5.38
N LEU A 63 -3.45 -5.12 -5.04
CA LEU A 63 -4.25 -3.91 -4.81
C LEU A 63 -3.70 -3.08 -3.65
N ASP A 64 -3.37 -3.72 -2.53
CA ASP A 64 -2.79 -3.05 -1.38
C ASP A 64 -1.40 -2.47 -1.68
N ASP A 65 -0.57 -3.20 -2.44
CA ASP A 65 0.75 -2.72 -2.87
C ASP A 65 0.67 -1.53 -3.85
N ASP A 66 -0.38 -1.44 -4.68
CA ASP A 66 -0.54 -0.41 -5.70
C ASP A 66 -1.28 0.86 -5.18
N TYR A 67 -1.99 0.76 -4.06
CA TYR A 67 -2.78 1.88 -3.48
C TYR A 67 -1.95 3.13 -3.10
N PRO A 68 -0.74 3.00 -2.50
CA PRO A 68 0.10 4.16 -2.19
C PRO A 68 0.51 4.95 -3.44
N LYS A 69 0.80 4.26 -4.54
CA LYS A 69 1.26 4.88 -5.81
C LYS A 69 0.19 5.81 -6.39
N PHE A 70 -1.08 5.42 -6.27
CA PHE A 70 -2.20 6.25 -6.70
C PHE A 70 -2.28 7.55 -5.88
N THR A 71 -2.17 7.43 -4.56
CA THR A 71 -2.23 8.58 -3.65
C THR A 71 -1.04 9.52 -3.85
N GLU A 72 0.16 8.98 -4.05
CA GLU A 72 1.36 9.74 -4.40
C GLU A 72 1.18 10.51 -5.72
N ALA A 73 0.70 9.85 -6.78
CA ALA A 73 0.47 10.51 -8.06
C ALA A 73 -0.57 11.65 -7.96
N LEU A 74 -1.61 11.46 -7.15
CA LEU A 74 -2.61 12.51 -6.88
C LEU A 74 -1.99 13.69 -6.13
N LEU A 75 -1.18 13.41 -5.09
CA LEU A 75 -0.49 14.44 -4.32
C LEU A 75 0.54 15.19 -5.16
N ASP A 76 1.20 14.53 -6.11
CA ASP A 76 2.13 15.20 -7.03
C ASP A 76 1.40 16.21 -7.94
N SER A 77 0.18 15.87 -8.37
CA SER A 77 -0.64 16.77 -9.19
C SER A 77 -1.21 17.96 -8.40
N LEU A 78 -1.70 17.72 -7.18
CA LEU A 78 -2.40 18.75 -6.39
C LEU A 78 -1.46 19.57 -5.49
N TYR A 79 -0.49 18.91 -4.86
CA TYR A 79 0.38 19.49 -3.83
C TYR A 79 1.83 19.00 -3.99
N PRO A 80 2.52 19.35 -5.09
CA PRO A 80 3.86 18.83 -5.42
C PRO A 80 4.94 19.19 -4.39
N HIS A 81 4.69 20.14 -3.49
CA HIS A 81 5.65 20.56 -2.46
C HIS A 81 5.73 19.62 -1.26
N TYR A 82 4.74 18.75 -1.05
CA TYR A 82 4.75 17.78 0.06
C TYR A 82 5.60 16.54 -0.25
N LEU A 83 5.75 16.21 -1.53
CA LEU A 83 6.54 15.05 -1.98
C LEU A 83 7.99 15.41 -2.34
N ARG A 84 8.33 16.71 -2.36
CA ARG A 84 9.69 17.14 -2.70
C ARG A 84 10.64 16.89 -1.53
N PRO A 85 11.79 16.23 -1.77
CA PRO A 85 12.82 16.10 -0.75
C PRO A 85 13.37 17.48 -0.38
N LEU A 86 13.61 17.70 0.91
CA LEU A 86 14.28 18.91 1.39
C LEU A 86 15.78 18.81 1.11
N PRO A 87 16.38 19.78 0.39
CA PRO A 87 17.83 19.79 0.21
C PRO A 87 18.52 20.09 1.54
N SER A 88 19.75 19.61 1.71
CA SER A 88 20.60 20.02 2.83
C SER A 88 20.87 21.53 2.76
N TYR A 89 20.71 22.23 3.87
CA TYR A 89 21.02 23.65 3.99
C TYR A 89 21.78 23.93 5.29
N SER A 90 22.58 24.99 5.30
CA SER A 90 23.33 25.45 6.47
C SER A 90 23.37 26.98 6.50
N VAL A 91 23.68 27.54 7.66
CA VAL A 91 23.87 28.98 7.84
C VAL A 91 25.34 29.31 7.59
N VAL A 92 25.61 30.26 6.69
CA VAL A 92 26.96 30.72 6.35
C VAL A 92 27.14 32.15 6.84
N GLN A 93 28.27 32.42 7.51
CA GLN A 93 28.72 33.76 7.82
C GLN A 93 29.68 34.24 6.74
N VAL A 94 29.32 35.33 6.06
CA VAL A 94 30.17 36.00 5.07
C VAL A 94 30.71 37.28 5.71
N GLY A 95 32.03 37.42 5.75
CA GLY A 95 32.70 38.57 6.33
C GLY A 95 33.96 38.94 5.56
N TYR A 96 34.49 40.13 5.85
CA TYR A 96 35.73 40.63 5.24
C TYR A 96 36.96 40.03 5.93
N ARG A 97 38.03 39.81 5.18
CA ARG A 97 39.25 39.18 5.71
C ARG A 97 40.02 40.13 6.62
N ALA A 98 39.99 41.42 6.31
CA ALA A 98 40.63 42.46 7.11
C ALA A 98 39.65 43.60 7.45
N PRO A 99 39.80 44.28 8.60
CA PRO A 99 38.97 45.42 8.97
C PRO A 99 39.03 46.59 7.97
N ALA A 100 40.16 46.73 7.25
CA ALA A 100 40.36 47.77 6.25
C ALA A 100 39.59 47.53 4.93
N GLU A 101 39.07 46.31 4.71
CA GLU A 101 38.27 45.95 3.53
C GLU A 101 36.77 46.15 3.76
N VAL A 102 36.36 46.54 4.98
CA VAL A 102 34.97 46.82 5.31
C VAL A 102 34.57 48.12 4.61
N PRO A 103 33.58 48.09 3.70
CA PRO A 103 33.12 49.30 3.02
C PRO A 103 32.44 50.24 4.01
N GLU A 104 32.60 51.55 3.78
CA GLU A 104 31.94 52.59 4.58
C GLU A 104 30.41 52.53 4.50
N ASN A 105 29.88 51.99 3.39
CA ASN A 105 28.45 51.81 3.17
C ASN A 105 28.06 50.32 3.23
N PRO A 106 26.90 49.97 3.81
CA PRO A 106 26.44 48.60 3.88
C PRO A 106 26.24 48.01 2.47
N PHE A 107 26.77 46.81 2.26
CA PHE A 107 26.64 46.07 1.00
C PHE A 107 25.58 44.97 1.14
N VAL A 108 24.65 44.91 0.17
CA VAL A 108 23.62 43.87 0.10
C VAL A 108 24.09 42.76 -0.84
N LEU A 109 24.32 41.56 -0.29
CA LEU A 109 24.55 40.35 -1.09
C LEU A 109 23.24 39.93 -1.77
N ALA A 110 23.30 39.76 -3.08
CA ALA A 110 22.16 39.27 -3.86
C ALA A 110 21.84 37.81 -3.49
N ARG A 111 20.56 37.43 -3.57
CA ARG A 111 20.15 36.03 -3.35
C ARG A 111 20.67 35.17 -4.50
N GLY A 112 21.12 33.94 -4.19
CA GLY A 112 21.59 32.97 -5.18
C GLY A 112 23.08 33.03 -5.52
N THR A 113 23.89 33.63 -4.64
CA THR A 113 25.36 33.66 -4.70
C THR A 113 26.00 32.35 -4.23
#